data_AF-A0A1A7P8C1-F1
#
_entry.id   AF-A0A1A7P8C1-F1
#
_cell.length_a   1.000
_cell.length_b   1.000
_cell.length_c   1.000
_cell.angle_alpha   90.00
_cell.angle_beta   90.00
_cell.angle_gamma   90.00
#
_symmetry.space_group_name_H-M   'P 1'
#
loop_
_entity.id
_entity.type
_entity.pdbx_description
1 polymer ?
#
loop_
_entity_poly.entity_id
_entity_poly.type
_entity_poly.pdbx_seq_one_letter_code
_entity_poly.pdbx_strand_id
1 'polypeptide(L)'
;MDKLPDDYFLDTDDEMLEYLEKQAKQSIVEVQRSNEQNREKAYRLLNYLIAGIGGVILILLNHIGDIHPFLILGCIVLIAGWSISSVMLLRYVILSKKRPLTTNIPQNLYNDTFKSSKDSNKLGILRRYELHNTNSYLIQLLKINNEYRRYTDNVIMFSFGIPIVTALIISILA
;
A
#
# COMPACT_ATOMS: atom_id res chain seq x y z
N MET A 1 16.49 -5.54 -1.45
CA MET A 1 16.16 -6.90 -0.96
C MET A 1 16.46 -7.83 -2.10
N ASP A 2 17.53 -8.60 -1.93
CA ASP A 2 18.03 -9.48 -2.96
C ASP A 2 17.11 -10.69 -3.12
N LYS A 3 16.97 -11.18 -4.34
CA LYS A 3 16.24 -12.43 -4.58
C LYS A 3 17.06 -13.56 -4.00
N LEU A 4 16.52 -14.23 -2.98
CA LEU A 4 17.12 -15.45 -2.48
C LEU A 4 17.08 -16.52 -3.59
N PRO A 5 18.12 -17.37 -3.68
CA PRO A 5 18.06 -18.57 -4.51
C PRO A 5 16.86 -19.46 -4.15
N ASP A 6 16.38 -20.23 -5.13
CA ASP A 6 15.23 -21.13 -4.94
C ASP A 6 15.54 -22.26 -3.93
N ASP A 7 16.81 -22.61 -3.79
CA ASP A 7 17.35 -23.63 -2.89
C ASP A 7 17.78 -23.10 -1.52
N TYR A 8 17.56 -21.82 -1.23
CA TYR A 8 18.09 -21.15 -0.02
C TYR A 8 17.70 -21.81 1.31
N PHE A 9 16.56 -22.49 1.37
CA PHE A 9 16.10 -23.18 2.58
C PHE A 9 16.31 -24.70 2.55
N LEU A 10 16.95 -25.25 1.50
CA LEU A 10 17.12 -26.70 1.32
C LEU A 10 18.03 -27.36 2.37
N ASP A 11 18.95 -26.60 2.94
CA ASP A 11 19.94 -27.02 3.95
C ASP A 11 19.44 -26.90 5.40
N THR A 12 18.27 -26.30 5.61
CA THR A 12 17.71 -26.02 6.93
C THR A 12 17.17 -27.30 7.58
N ASP A 13 17.50 -27.53 8.86
CA ASP A 13 16.96 -28.64 9.65
C ASP A 13 15.45 -28.48 9.93
N ASP A 14 14.79 -29.54 10.38
CA ASP A 14 13.33 -29.56 10.51
C ASP A 14 12.81 -28.69 11.68
N GLU A 15 13.60 -28.46 12.73
CA GLU A 15 13.24 -27.58 13.85
C GLU A 15 13.30 -26.11 13.45
N MET A 16 14.39 -25.73 12.79
CA MET A 16 14.59 -24.40 12.23
C MET A 16 13.56 -24.11 11.13
N LEU A 17 13.23 -25.10 10.30
CA LEU A 17 12.17 -25.00 9.28
C LEU A 17 10.81 -24.70 9.93
N GLU A 18 10.42 -25.42 10.98
CA GLU A 18 9.17 -25.17 11.70
C GLU A 18 9.14 -23.78 12.34
N TYR A 19 10.25 -23.35 12.93
CA TYR A 19 10.38 -22.00 13.48
C TYR A 19 10.19 -20.94 12.39
N LEU A 20 10.86 -21.07 11.25
CA LEU A 20 10.78 -20.11 10.14
C LEU A 20 9.38 -20.05 9.52
N GLU A 21 8.71 -21.20 9.34
CA GLU A 21 7.33 -21.25 8.89
C GLU A 21 6.38 -20.50 9.82
N LYS A 22 6.56 -20.66 11.14
CA LYS A 22 5.77 -19.96 12.14
C LYS A 22 6.00 -18.45 12.10
N GLN A 23 7.26 -18.03 12.01
CA GLN A 23 7.62 -16.61 11.86
C GLN A 23 7.02 -16.02 10.58
N ALA A 24 7.17 -16.70 9.45
CA ALA A 24 6.66 -16.24 8.17
C ALA A 24 5.12 -16.06 8.20
N LYS A 25 4.38 -17.01 8.79
CA LYS A 25 2.93 -16.91 8.98
C LYS A 25 2.55 -15.73 9.86
N GLN A 26 3.24 -15.53 10.98
CA GLN A 26 3.00 -14.39 11.87
C GLN A 26 3.27 -13.06 11.16
N SER A 27 4.41 -12.93 10.48
CA SER A 27 4.77 -11.72 9.74
C SER A 27 3.80 -11.40 8.61
N ILE A 28 3.26 -12.40 7.90
CA ILE A 28 2.21 -12.17 6.89
C ILE A 28 0.98 -11.52 7.52
N VAL A 29 0.51 -12.05 8.65
CA VAL A 29 -0.66 -11.51 9.36
C VAL A 29 -0.41 -10.07 9.82
N GLU A 30 0.76 -9.79 10.38
CA GLU A 30 1.14 -8.45 10.82
C GLU A 30 1.19 -7.45 9.67
N VAL A 31 1.82 -7.81 8.55
CA VAL A 31 1.94 -6.94 7.37
C VAL A 31 0.57 -6.72 6.71
N GLN A 32 -0.28 -7.74 6.64
CA GLN A 32 -1.65 -7.61 6.15
C GLN A 32 -2.47 -6.65 7.03
N ARG A 33 -2.39 -6.81 8.35
CA ARG A 33 -3.03 -5.90 9.31
C ARG A 33 -2.53 -4.46 9.16
N SER A 34 -1.22 -4.28 9.01
CA SER A 34 -0.62 -2.97 8.76
C SER A 34 -1.13 -2.35 7.45
N ASN A 35 -1.23 -3.14 6.38
CA ASN A 35 -1.78 -2.70 5.10
C ASN A 35 -3.24 -2.26 5.21
N GLU A 36 -4.06 -3.00 5.95
CA GLU A 36 -5.46 -2.65 6.19
C GLU A 36 -5.59 -1.35 6.98
N GLN A 37 -4.83 -1.19 8.05
CA GLN A 37 -4.78 0.05 8.84
C GLN A 37 -4.34 1.26 8.00
N ASN A 38 -3.33 1.09 7.14
CA ASN A 38 -2.89 2.15 6.24
C ASN A 38 -3.99 2.52 5.24
N ARG A 39 -4.71 1.53 4.71
CA ARG A 39 -5.83 1.75 3.79
C ARG A 39 -7.00 2.48 4.47
N GLU A 40 -7.33 2.12 5.71
CA GLU A 40 -8.35 2.83 6.52
C GLU A 40 -7.97 4.29 6.79
N LYS A 41 -6.69 4.56 7.09
CA LYS A 41 -6.18 5.94 7.22
C LYS A 41 -6.33 6.70 5.91
N ALA A 42 -5.98 6.08 4.78
CA ALA A 42 -6.12 6.68 3.45
C ALA A 42 -7.60 7.00 3.11
N TYR A 43 -8.54 6.11 3.45
CA TYR A 43 -9.97 6.38 3.30
C TYR A 43 -10.44 7.57 4.12
N ARG A 44 -10.00 7.67 5.38
CA ARG A 44 -10.33 8.84 6.23
C ARG A 44 -9.79 10.13 5.63
N LEU A 45 -8.55 10.12 5.16
CA LEU A 45 -7.94 11.27 4.50
C LEU A 45 -8.68 11.66 3.21
N LEU A 46 -9.07 10.69 2.39
CA LEU A 46 -9.88 10.92 1.20
C LEU A 46 -11.21 11.60 1.55
N ASN A 47 -11.89 11.15 2.60
CA ASN A 47 -13.14 11.77 3.04
C ASN A 47 -12.93 13.24 3.46
N TYR A 48 -11.83 13.55 4.15
CA TYR A 48 -11.50 14.94 4.50
C TYR A 48 -11.21 15.79 3.27
N LEU A 49 -10.50 15.26 2.27
CA LEU A 49 -10.24 15.99 1.03
C LEU A 49 -11.53 16.28 0.26
N ILE A 50 -12.42 15.30 0.15
CA ILE A 50 -13.72 15.48 -0.51
C ILE A 50 -14.57 16.52 0.22
N ALA A 51 -14.63 16.45 1.55
CA ALA A 51 -15.35 17.43 2.37
C ALA A 51 -14.76 18.84 2.22
N GLY A 52 -13.43 18.97 2.21
CA GLY A 52 -12.73 20.23 2.00
C GLY A 52 -13.03 20.82 0.62
N ILE A 53 -12.94 20.02 -0.45
CA ILE A 53 -13.28 20.44 -1.82
C ILE A 53 -14.74 20.93 -1.87
N GLY A 54 -15.67 20.15 -1.31
CA GLY A 54 -17.08 20.54 -1.25
C GLY A 54 -17.31 21.86 -0.51
N GLY A 55 -16.64 22.05 0.63
CA GLY A 55 -16.71 23.30 1.40
C GLY A 55 -16.21 24.52 0.63
N VAL A 56 -15.07 24.40 -0.06
CA VAL A 56 -14.52 25.51 -0.86
C VAL A 56 -15.41 25.83 -2.07
N ILE A 57 -15.95 24.81 -2.73
CA ILE A 57 -16.92 25.01 -3.84
C ILE A 57 -18.16 25.74 -3.33
N LEU A 58 -18.67 25.36 -2.16
CA LEU A 58 -19.89 25.95 -1.60
C LEU A 58 -19.66 27.43 -1.23
N ILE A 59 -18.48 27.78 -0.69
CA ILE A 59 -18.09 29.17 -0.46
C ILE A 59 -18.05 29.96 -1.77
N LEU A 60 -17.40 29.39 -2.80
CA LEU A 60 -17.34 30.03 -4.11
C LEU A 60 -18.74 30.27 -4.66
N LEU A 61 -19.60 29.25 -4.72
CA LEU A 61 -20.94 29.39 -5.32
C LEU A 61 -21.82 30.42 -4.59
N ASN A 62 -21.72 30.55 -3.28
CA ASN A 62 -22.58 31.45 -2.50
C ASN A 62 -22.06 32.89 -2.44
N HIS A 63 -20.76 33.12 -2.58
CA HIS A 63 -20.14 34.42 -2.30
C HIS A 63 -19.22 34.92 -3.43
N ILE A 64 -19.23 34.32 -4.63
CA ILE A 64 -18.31 34.68 -5.72
C ILE A 64 -18.33 36.16 -6.10
N GLY A 65 -19.48 36.84 -5.94
CA GLY A 65 -19.63 38.26 -6.26
C GLY A 65 -18.95 39.20 -5.27
N ASP A 66 -18.71 38.76 -4.04
CA ASP A 66 -18.20 39.58 -2.93
C ASP A 66 -16.74 39.26 -2.59
N ILE A 67 -16.18 38.21 -3.17
CA ILE A 67 -14.83 37.72 -2.89
C ILE A 67 -13.80 38.39 -3.81
N HIS A 68 -12.65 38.79 -3.25
CA HIS A 68 -11.53 39.32 -4.01
C HIS A 68 -11.03 38.31 -5.08
N PRO A 69 -10.74 38.73 -6.32
CA PRO A 69 -10.32 37.82 -7.40
C PRO A 69 -9.12 36.92 -7.05
N PHE A 70 -8.15 37.41 -6.28
CA PHE A 70 -7.02 36.59 -5.80
C PHE A 70 -7.44 35.47 -4.84
N LEU A 71 -8.48 35.67 -4.04
CA LEU A 71 -9.02 34.64 -3.16
C LEU A 71 -9.78 33.59 -3.96
N ILE A 72 -10.52 34.00 -5.00
CA ILE A 72 -11.15 33.06 -5.96
C ILE A 72 -10.08 32.18 -6.61
N LEU A 73 -8.99 32.78 -7.10
CA LEU A 73 -7.86 32.03 -7.66
C LEU A 73 -7.26 31.06 -6.63
N GLY A 74 -7.11 31.50 -5.39
CA GLY A 74 -6.71 30.68 -4.26
C GLY A 74 -7.58 29.44 -4.09
N CYS A 75 -8.90 29.63 -4.02
CA CYS A 75 -9.87 28.55 -3.90
C CYS A 75 -9.77 27.55 -5.06
N ILE A 76 -9.57 28.01 -6.30
CA ILE A 76 -9.37 27.14 -7.46
C ILE A 76 -8.10 26.28 -7.28
N VAL A 77 -7.00 26.87 -6.82
CA VAL A 77 -5.75 26.14 -6.55
C VAL A 77 -5.94 25.09 -5.44
N LEU A 78 -6.68 25.41 -4.38
CA LEU A 78 -7.01 24.44 -3.32
C LEU A 78 -7.81 23.26 -3.85
N ILE A 79 -8.87 23.53 -4.63
CA ILE A 79 -9.71 22.49 -5.23
C ILE A 79 -8.87 21.59 -6.13
N ALA A 80 -8.03 22.15 -7.00
CA ALA A 80 -7.16 21.38 -7.88
C ALA A 80 -6.15 20.53 -7.08
N GLY A 81 -5.48 21.11 -6.10
CA GLY A 81 -4.49 20.43 -5.26
C GLY A 81 -5.07 19.26 -4.47
N TRP A 82 -6.22 19.47 -3.83
CA TRP A 82 -6.93 18.41 -3.11
C TRP A 82 -7.54 17.35 -4.02
N SER A 83 -7.96 17.73 -5.24
CA SER A 83 -8.46 16.77 -6.24
C SER A 83 -7.34 15.84 -6.72
N ILE A 84 -6.17 16.39 -7.04
CA ILE A 84 -4.99 15.60 -7.41
C ILE A 84 -4.59 14.65 -6.28
N SER A 85 -4.56 15.17 -5.04
CA SER A 85 -4.28 14.40 -3.82
C SER A 85 -5.27 13.24 -3.63
N SER A 86 -6.55 13.49 -3.86
CA SER A 86 -7.62 12.48 -3.78
C SER A 86 -7.46 11.38 -4.83
N VAL A 87 -7.16 11.76 -6.08
CA VAL A 87 -6.92 10.81 -7.18
C VAL A 87 -5.68 9.96 -6.90
N MET A 88 -4.62 10.54 -6.35
CA MET A 88 -3.42 9.79 -5.96
C MET A 88 -3.73 8.74 -4.88
N LEU A 89 -4.46 9.11 -3.82
CA LEU A 89 -4.86 8.13 -2.80
C LEU A 89 -5.73 7.02 -3.40
N LEU A 90 -6.69 7.39 -4.23
CA LEU A 90 -7.61 6.44 -4.84
C LEU A 90 -6.84 5.40 -5.66
N ARG A 91 -5.94 5.86 -6.54
CA ARG A 91 -5.21 5.01 -7.49
C ARG A 91 -4.14 4.15 -6.84
N TYR A 92 -3.37 4.71 -5.90
CA TYR A 92 -2.16 4.06 -5.40
C TYR A 92 -2.36 3.30 -4.09
N VAL A 93 -3.39 3.63 -3.30
CA VAL A 93 -3.58 3.09 -1.95
C VAL A 93 -4.92 2.37 -1.80
N ILE A 94 -6.01 2.97 -2.30
CA ILE A 94 -7.37 2.50 -2.02
C ILE A 94 -7.82 1.41 -2.99
N LEU A 95 -7.66 1.62 -4.30
CA LEU A 95 -8.06 0.64 -5.30
C LEU A 95 -7.31 -0.68 -5.06
N SER A 96 -8.08 -1.77 -5.01
CA SER A 96 -7.55 -3.10 -4.75
C SER A 96 -6.51 -3.49 -5.80
N LYS A 97 -5.25 -3.61 -5.37
CA LYS A 97 -4.20 -4.25 -6.16
C LYS A 97 -4.48 -5.75 -6.24
N LYS A 98 -4.21 -6.37 -7.40
CA LYS A 98 -4.25 -7.83 -7.54
C LYS A 98 -3.33 -8.44 -6.49
N ARG A 99 -3.88 -9.30 -5.62
CA ARG A 99 -3.11 -9.99 -4.58
C ARG A 99 -2.45 -11.23 -5.20
N PRO A 100 -1.13 -11.43 -5.05
CA PRO A 100 -0.53 -12.72 -5.34
C PRO A 100 -1.14 -13.77 -4.39
N LEU A 101 -1.35 -14.97 -4.89
CA LEU A 101 -1.84 -16.08 -4.08
C LEU A 101 -0.82 -16.37 -2.98
N THR A 102 -1.31 -16.52 -1.73
CA THR A 102 -0.50 -16.86 -0.56
C THR A 102 0.03 -18.29 -0.61
N THR A 103 -0.58 -19.13 -1.42
CA THR A 103 -0.27 -20.56 -1.52
C THR A 103 0.00 -20.94 -2.97
N ASN A 104 0.93 -21.87 -3.14
CA ASN A 104 1.11 -22.52 -4.42
C ASN A 104 -0.12 -23.39 -4.73
N ILE A 105 -0.46 -23.49 -6.02
CA ILE A 105 -1.51 -24.41 -6.45
C ILE A 105 -1.01 -25.84 -6.16
N PRO A 106 -1.78 -26.70 -5.48
CA PRO A 106 -1.32 -28.03 -5.07
C PRO A 106 -0.78 -28.89 -6.23
N GLN A 107 -1.34 -28.73 -7.43
CA GLN A 107 -0.88 -29.43 -8.63
C GLN A 107 0.54 -29.04 -9.09
N ASN A 108 1.00 -27.83 -8.74
CA ASN A 108 2.36 -27.37 -9.07
C ASN A 108 3.38 -27.94 -8.08
N LEU A 109 2.98 -28.10 -6.82
CA LEU A 109 3.79 -28.71 -5.75
C LEU A 109 3.89 -30.24 -5.89
N TYR A 110 2.77 -30.91 -6.22
CA TYR A 110 2.68 -32.37 -6.26
C TYR A 110 2.49 -32.91 -7.69
N ASN A 111 3.44 -32.60 -8.56
CA ASN A 111 3.46 -33.03 -9.95
C ASN A 111 4.04 -34.45 -10.13
N ASP A 112 3.91 -35.02 -11.33
CA ASP A 112 4.32 -36.41 -11.59
C ASP A 112 5.84 -36.63 -11.49
N THR A 113 6.63 -35.59 -11.75
CA THR A 113 8.08 -35.56 -11.51
C THR A 113 8.39 -35.69 -10.01
N PHE A 114 7.65 -35.00 -9.16
CA PHE A 114 7.83 -35.07 -7.71
C PHE A 114 7.32 -36.41 -7.13
N LYS A 115 6.22 -36.95 -7.68
CA LYS A 115 5.71 -38.29 -7.31
C LYS A 115 6.74 -39.39 -7.58
N SER A 116 7.41 -39.32 -8.73
CA SER A 116 8.41 -40.31 -9.18
C SER A 116 9.79 -40.15 -8.54
N SER A 117 10.03 -39.09 -7.75
CA SER A 117 11.28 -38.91 -7.00
C SER A 117 11.52 -40.06 -6.00
N LYS A 118 12.79 -40.44 -5.83
CA LYS A 118 13.23 -41.47 -4.86
C LYS A 118 13.56 -40.90 -3.48
N ASP A 119 13.37 -39.59 -3.28
CA ASP A 119 13.65 -38.93 -2.00
C ASP A 119 12.74 -39.47 -0.90
N SER A 120 13.34 -39.81 0.23
CA SER A 120 12.63 -40.31 1.42
C SER A 120 11.93 -39.18 2.17
N ASN A 121 12.45 -37.94 2.13
CA ASN A 121 11.89 -36.78 2.82
C ASN A 121 11.12 -35.83 1.87
N LYS A 122 10.15 -36.37 1.13
CA LYS A 122 9.32 -35.59 0.19
C LYS A 122 8.60 -34.43 0.87
N LEU A 123 8.06 -34.65 2.08
CA LEU A 123 7.34 -33.62 2.82
C LEU A 123 8.27 -32.46 3.23
N GLY A 124 9.47 -32.76 3.74
CA GLY A 124 10.45 -31.73 4.12
C GLY A 124 10.88 -30.88 2.92
N ILE A 125 11.04 -31.48 1.74
CA ILE A 125 11.36 -30.74 0.51
C ILE A 125 10.21 -29.78 0.14
N LEU A 126 8.96 -30.26 0.15
CA LEU A 126 7.79 -29.41 -0.14
C LEU A 126 7.67 -28.23 0.83
N ARG A 127 7.88 -28.47 2.13
CA ARG A 127 7.86 -27.45 3.18
C ARG A 127 8.91 -26.35 2.96
N ARG A 128 10.12 -26.73 2.57
CA ARG A 128 11.21 -25.76 2.27
C ARG A 128 10.91 -24.91 1.03
N TYR A 129 10.33 -25.50 -0.02
CA TYR A 129 9.82 -24.75 -1.16
C TYR A 129 8.64 -23.83 -0.79
N GLU A 130 7.73 -24.30 0.05
CA GLU A 130 6.63 -23.48 0.56
C GLU A 130 7.15 -22.28 1.36
N LEU A 131 8.16 -22.48 2.22
CA LEU A 131 8.82 -21.42 2.96
C LEU A 131 9.45 -20.38 2.02
N HIS A 132 10.16 -20.81 0.98
CA HIS A 132 10.69 -19.92 -0.05
C HIS A 132 9.59 -19.05 -0.67
N ASN A 133 8.50 -19.67 -1.12
CA ASN A 133 7.38 -18.96 -1.74
C ASN A 133 6.68 -18.00 -0.78
N THR A 134 6.53 -18.42 0.47
CA THR A 134 5.96 -17.61 1.57
C THR A 134 6.83 -16.38 1.83
N ASN A 135 8.16 -16.53 1.86
CA ASN A 135 9.09 -15.42 2.03
C ASN A 135 9.04 -14.46 0.82
N SER A 136 9.03 -15.00 -0.40
CA SER A 136 8.87 -14.20 -1.62
C SER A 136 7.56 -13.40 -1.63
N TYR A 137 6.47 -14.00 -1.15
CA TYR A 137 5.19 -13.33 -0.95
C TYR A 137 5.26 -12.23 0.13
N LEU A 138 5.91 -12.50 1.26
CA LEU A 138 6.13 -11.52 2.33
C LEU A 138 6.89 -10.28 1.82
N ILE A 139 7.95 -10.48 1.05
CA ILE A 139 8.73 -9.39 0.44
C ILE A 139 7.83 -8.52 -0.47
N GLN A 140 6.95 -9.14 -1.26
CA GLN A 140 5.99 -8.41 -2.09
C GLN A 140 4.98 -7.63 -1.25
N LEU A 141 4.46 -8.22 -0.18
CA LEU A 141 3.56 -7.53 0.76
C LEU A 141 4.24 -6.33 1.43
N LEU A 142 5.50 -6.47 1.85
CA LEU A 142 6.30 -5.39 2.43
C LEU A 142 6.53 -4.26 1.43
N LYS A 143 6.81 -4.60 0.16
CA LYS A 143 6.93 -3.60 -0.91
C LYS A 143 5.63 -2.83 -1.10
N ILE A 144 4.49 -3.51 -1.12
CA ILE A 144 3.17 -2.87 -1.22
C ILE A 144 2.90 -1.97 0.01
N ASN A 145 3.25 -2.43 1.22
CA ASN A 145 3.10 -1.64 2.44
C ASN A 145 3.91 -0.33 2.36
N ASN A 146 5.16 -0.43 1.94
CA ASN A 146 6.04 0.73 1.77
C ASN A 146 5.51 1.70 0.69
N GLU A 147 4.97 1.18 -0.41
CA GLU A 147 4.29 2.02 -1.41
C GLU A 147 3.09 2.75 -0.81
N TYR A 148 2.20 2.04 -0.10
CA TYR A 148 1.04 2.64 0.55
C TYR A 148 1.43 3.75 1.51
N ARG A 149 2.44 3.51 2.35
CA ARG A 149 2.96 4.49 3.29
C ARG A 149 3.51 5.72 2.56
N ARG A 150 4.41 5.51 1.59
CA ARG A 150 5.03 6.60 0.82
C ARG A 150 3.99 7.48 0.12
N TYR A 151 3.00 6.90 -0.55
CA TYR A 151 1.96 7.68 -1.23
C TYR A 151 1.04 8.40 -0.25
N THR A 152 0.70 7.76 0.88
CA THR A 152 -0.12 8.39 1.92
C THR A 152 0.61 9.58 2.55
N ASP A 153 1.88 9.42 2.91
CA ASP A 153 2.71 10.48 3.51
C ASP A 153 2.88 11.67 2.55
N ASN A 154 3.13 11.40 1.26
CA ASN A 154 3.20 12.45 0.24
C ASN A 154 1.87 13.19 0.10
N VAL A 155 0.74 12.48 0.09
CA VAL A 155 -0.57 13.12 -0.03
C VAL A 155 -0.90 13.94 1.21
N ILE A 156 -0.55 13.46 2.41
CA ILE A 156 -0.67 14.25 3.65
C ILE A 156 0.13 15.56 3.48
N MET A 157 1.39 15.47 3.08
CA MET A 157 2.25 16.63 2.90
C MET A 157 1.66 17.65 1.93
N PHE A 158 1.17 17.21 0.76
CA PHE A 158 0.53 18.11 -0.21
C PHE A 158 -0.79 18.69 0.29
N SER A 159 -1.63 17.86 0.92
CA SER A 159 -2.96 18.27 1.38
C SER A 159 -2.91 19.38 2.43
N PHE A 160 -1.90 19.35 3.31
CA PHE A 160 -1.67 20.39 4.31
C PHE A 160 -0.79 21.55 3.79
N GLY A 161 0.19 21.26 2.93
CA GLY A 161 1.12 22.27 2.43
C GLY A 161 0.49 23.24 1.44
N ILE A 162 -0.36 22.76 0.53
CA ILE A 162 -0.99 23.57 -0.52
C ILE A 162 -1.82 24.72 0.08
N PRO A 163 -2.69 24.50 1.10
CA PRO A 163 -3.39 25.59 1.78
C PRO A 163 -2.49 26.66 2.37
N ILE A 164 -1.41 26.27 3.06
CA ILE A 164 -0.50 27.19 3.74
C ILE A 164 0.22 28.07 2.72
N VAL A 165 0.79 27.46 1.68
CA VAL A 165 1.50 28.19 0.62
C VAL A 165 0.55 29.12 -0.14
N THR A 166 -0.66 28.65 -0.43
CA THR A 166 -1.67 29.45 -1.15
C THR A 166 -2.10 30.66 -0.32
N ALA A 167 -2.35 30.47 0.99
CA ALA A 167 -2.69 31.56 1.90
C ALA A 167 -1.56 32.59 2.01
N LEU A 168 -0.31 32.15 2.11
CA LEU A 168 0.85 33.04 2.14
C LEU A 168 0.97 33.88 0.85
N ILE A 169 0.83 33.24 -0.31
CA ILE A 169 0.89 33.94 -1.61
C ILE A 169 -0.22 34.99 -1.70
N ILE A 170 -1.45 34.64 -1.31
CA ILE A 170 -2.58 35.58 -1.33
C ILE A 170 -2.34 36.72 -0.36
N SER A 171 -1.82 36.47 0.84
CA SER A 171 -1.55 37.51 1.84
C SER A 171 -0.49 38.53 1.41
N ILE A 172 0.39 38.17 0.46
CA ILE A 172 1.40 39.06 -0.10
C ILE A 172 0.83 39.86 -1.30
N LEU A 173 -0.13 39.28 -2.03
CA LEU A 173 -0.69 39.84 -3.27
C LEU A 173 -1.98 40.66 -3.07
N ALA A 174 -2.68 40.44 -1.96
CA ALA A 174 -3.91 41.14 -1.58
C ALA A 174 -3.59 42.41 -0.75
#